data_AF-A0A804KD13-F1
#
_entry.id   AF-A0A804KD13-F1
#
_cell.length_a   1.000
_cell.length_b   1.000
_cell.length_c   1.000
_cell.angle_alpha   90.00
_cell.angle_beta   90.00
_cell.angle_gamma   90.00
#
_symmetry.space_group_name_H-M   'P 1'
#
loop_
_entity.id
_entity.type
_entity.pdbx_description
1 polymer ?
#
loop_
_entity_poly.entity_id
_entity_poly.type
_entity_poly.pdbx_seq_one_letter_code
_entity_poly.pdbx_strand_id
1 'polypeptide(L)'
;MPKHYRPPGKKKEGNAAKYITRTKAVHYLQVSLSTFRKLCILKGIFPREPKKKVEGNHKTYYHMKDILFLAHEPLLEKFRYYSFEKGSFIHYIIRLVYLLNIVS
;
A
#
# COMPACT_ATOMS: atom_id res chain seq x y z
N MET A 1 -27.51 -17.72 -18.23
CA MET A 1 -26.25 -16.93 -18.23
C MET A 1 -25.08 -17.90 -18.08
N PRO A 2 -24.12 -18.00 -19.03
CA PRO A 2 -23.02 -18.95 -18.88
C PRO A 2 -22.12 -18.51 -17.72
N LYS A 3 -21.84 -19.44 -16.78
CA LYS A 3 -20.91 -19.22 -15.68
C LYS A 3 -19.51 -19.12 -16.28
N HIS A 4 -18.94 -17.92 -16.27
CA HIS A 4 -17.58 -17.69 -16.77
C HIS A 4 -16.59 -18.46 -15.89
N TYR A 5 -16.07 -19.59 -16.39
CA TYR A 5 -15.09 -20.40 -15.67
C TYR A 5 -13.82 -19.58 -15.46
N ARG A 6 -13.39 -19.48 -14.20
CA ARG A 6 -12.18 -18.77 -13.79
C ARG A 6 -11.22 -19.81 -13.22
N PRO A 7 -10.01 -19.96 -13.76
CA PRO A 7 -9.09 -20.99 -13.29
C PRO A 7 -8.72 -20.75 -11.81
N PRO A 8 -8.74 -21.80 -10.97
CA PRO A 8 -8.32 -21.69 -9.58
C PRO A 8 -6.81 -21.44 -9.53
N GLY A 9 -6.40 -20.29 -8.98
CA GLY A 9 -4.98 -20.08 -8.65
C GLY A 9 -4.41 -18.67 -8.84
N LYS A 10 -5.13 -17.70 -9.41
CA LYS A 10 -4.53 -16.38 -9.69
C LYS A 10 -5.15 -15.17 -9.00
N LYS A 11 -6.08 -15.35 -8.06
CA LYS A 11 -6.70 -14.20 -7.38
C LYS A 11 -6.71 -14.38 -5.87
N LYS A 12 -6.24 -13.34 -5.18
CA LYS A 12 -6.41 -13.21 -3.74
C LYS A 12 -7.89 -12.92 -3.49
N GLU A 13 -8.71 -13.96 -3.37
CA GLU A 13 -10.14 -13.78 -3.15
C GLU A 13 -10.43 -13.66 -1.64
N GLY A 14 -11.50 -12.95 -1.28
CA GLY A 14 -11.91 -12.79 0.11
C GLY A 14 -11.08 -11.77 0.92
N ASN A 15 -10.82 -12.07 2.19
CA ASN A 15 -10.16 -11.14 3.13
C ASN A 15 -8.74 -10.76 2.69
N ALA A 16 -8.05 -11.62 1.93
CA ALA A 16 -6.70 -11.37 1.42
C ALA A 16 -6.63 -10.22 0.38
N ALA A 17 -7.74 -9.92 -0.32
CA ALA A 17 -7.83 -8.74 -1.20
C ALA A 17 -8.31 -7.48 -0.47
N LYS A 18 -9.06 -7.64 0.62
CA LYS A 18 -9.71 -6.51 1.33
C LYS A 18 -8.75 -5.74 2.22
N TYR A 19 -7.68 -6.39 2.69
CA TYR A 19 -6.76 -5.83 3.65
C TYR A 19 -5.31 -5.92 3.18
N ILE A 20 -4.52 -4.93 3.57
CA ILE A 20 -3.10 -4.82 3.27
C ILE A 20 -2.34 -4.55 4.57
N THR A 21 -1.17 -5.18 4.72
CA THR A 21 -0.31 -4.95 5.88
C THR A 21 0.37 -3.58 5.80
N ARG A 22 0.67 -2.97 6.95
CA ARG A 22 1.34 -1.66 7.03
C ARG A 22 2.56 -1.56 6.11
N THR A 23 3.46 -2.53 6.17
CA THR A 23 4.68 -2.56 5.36
C THR A 23 4.35 -2.51 3.87
N LYS A 24 3.39 -3.33 3.42
CA LYS A 24 2.96 -3.34 2.01
C LYS A 24 2.29 -2.03 1.60
N ALA A 25 1.49 -1.41 2.46
CA ALA A 25 0.87 -0.11 2.19
C ALA A 25 1.92 0.99 2.02
N VAL A 26 2.94 1.02 2.89
CA VAL A 26 4.06 1.97 2.81
C VAL A 26 4.83 1.79 1.50
N HIS A 27 5.16 0.55 1.12
CA HIS A 27 5.81 0.28 -0.17
C HIS A 27 4.94 0.64 -1.38
N TYR A 28 3.65 0.34 -1.33
CA TYR A 28 2.70 0.64 -2.40
C TYR A 28 2.58 2.15 -2.63
N LEU A 29 2.48 2.94 -1.55
CA LEU A 29 2.40 4.40 -1.61
C LEU A 29 3.75 5.07 -1.86
N GLN A 30 4.87 4.33 -1.81
CA GLN A 30 6.23 4.84 -2.00
C GLN A 30 6.55 6.04 -1.09
N VAL A 31 6.18 5.93 0.19
CA VAL A 31 6.45 6.95 1.21
C VAL A 31 7.22 6.35 2.37
N SER A 32 7.84 7.18 3.21
CA SER A 32 8.42 6.71 4.46
C SER A 32 7.34 6.36 5.49
N LEU A 33 7.69 5.56 6.49
CA LEU A 33 6.77 5.19 7.57
C LEU A 33 6.28 6.42 8.38
N SER A 34 7.13 7.42 8.58
CA SER A 34 6.77 8.65 9.30
C SER A 34 5.74 9.46 8.51
N THR A 35 5.95 9.62 7.20
CA THR A 35 4.99 10.29 6.31
C THR A 35 3.69 9.52 6.20
N PHE A 36 3.74 8.18 6.11
CA PHE A 36 2.55 7.33 6.10
C PHE A 36 1.69 7.53 7.36
N ARG A 37 2.30 7.60 8.54
CA ARG A 37 1.58 7.87 9.80
C ARG A 37 0.89 9.23 9.79
N LYS A 38 1.58 10.28 9.33
CA LYS A 38 1.01 11.63 9.20
C LYS A 38 -0.17 11.64 8.23
N LEU A 39 -0.03 11.01 7.06
CA LEU A 39 -1.10 10.86 6.07
C LEU A 39 -2.32 10.14 6.64
N CYS A 40 -2.10 9.04 7.38
CA CYS A 40 -3.19 8.30 8.01
C CYS A 40 -3.95 9.16 9.02
N ILE A 41 -3.25 9.96 9.84
CA ILE A 41 -3.90 10.88 10.80
C ILE A 41 -4.69 11.95 10.05
N LEU A 42 -4.08 12.60 9.06
CA LEU A 42 -4.70 13.69 8.30
C LEU A 42 -5.96 13.26 7.55
N LYS A 43 -6.00 12.01 7.06
CA LYS A 43 -7.14 11.47 6.31
C LYS A 43 -8.08 10.61 7.17
N GLY A 44 -7.83 10.48 8.47
CA GLY A 44 -8.66 9.68 9.38
C GLY A 44 -8.65 8.18 9.05
N ILE A 45 -7.54 7.66 8.51
CA ILE A 45 -7.40 6.25 8.17
C ILE A 45 -6.81 5.51 9.35
N PHE A 46 -7.61 4.64 9.95
CA PHE A 46 -7.24 3.86 11.12
C PHE A 46 -6.97 2.40 10.75
N PRO A 47 -6.11 1.71 11.53
CA PRO A 47 -5.92 0.27 11.36
C PRO A 47 -7.23 -0.49 11.57
N ARG A 48 -7.31 -1.68 10.97
CA ARG A 48 -8.47 -2.56 11.00
C ARG A 48 -8.04 -3.95 11.46
N GLU A 49 -8.93 -4.62 12.18
CA GLU A 49 -8.74 -6.01 12.56
C GLU A 49 -9.52 -6.93 11.63
N PRO A 50 -8.86 -7.60 10.68
CA PRO A 50 -9.56 -8.51 9.79
C PRO A 50 -9.95 -9.78 10.54
N LYS A 51 -11.16 -10.29 10.30
CA LYS A 51 -11.68 -11.54 10.88
C LYS A 51 -10.76 -12.74 10.65
N LYS A 52 -10.03 -12.75 9.53
CA LYS A 52 -8.98 -13.74 9.23
C LYS A 52 -7.72 -12.99 8.82
N LYS A 53 -6.67 -13.10 9.65
CA LYS A 53 -5.35 -12.50 9.40
C LYS A 53 -4.52 -13.45 8.54
N VAL A 54 -4.26 -13.06 7.29
CA VAL A 54 -3.64 -13.94 6.28
C VAL A 54 -2.10 -13.91 6.34
N GLU A 55 -1.51 -12.79 6.78
CA GLU A 55 -0.04 -12.58 6.73
C GLU A 55 0.63 -12.56 8.12
N GLY A 56 -0.09 -12.97 9.16
CA GLY A 56 0.38 -13.05 10.55
C GLY A 56 -0.45 -12.25 11.55
N ASN A 57 -0.45 -12.68 12.81
CA ASN A 57 -1.33 -12.14 13.87
C ASN A 57 -0.87 -10.78 14.42
N HIS A 58 0.45 -10.53 14.44
CA HIS A 58 1.09 -9.34 15.02
C HIS A 58 1.21 -8.16 14.06
N LYS A 59 0.64 -8.27 12.85
CA LYS A 59 0.72 -7.20 11.85
C LYS A 59 -0.47 -6.27 11.95
N THR A 60 -0.20 -4.98 11.73
CA THR A 60 -1.25 -3.97 11.55
C THR A 60 -1.77 -4.02 10.12
N TYR A 61 -3.09 -4.11 9.97
CA TYR A 61 -3.77 -4.15 8.68
C TYR A 61 -4.55 -2.87 8.43
N TYR A 62 -4.64 -2.49 7.16
CA TYR A 62 -5.43 -1.38 6.64
C TYR A 62 -6.37 -1.90 5.55
N HIS A 63 -7.48 -1.21 5.30
CA HIS A 63 -8.32 -1.54 4.16
C HIS A 63 -7.65 -1.15 2.85
N MET A 64 -7.72 -2.03 1.85
CA MET A 64 -7.15 -1.75 0.53
C MET A 64 -7.80 -0.50 -0.10
N LYS A 65 -9.11 -0.34 0.06
CA LYS A 65 -9.85 0.84 -0.44
C LYS A 65 -9.28 2.16 0.09
N ASP A 66 -8.95 2.23 1.38
CA ASP A 66 -8.39 3.43 2.00
C ASP A 66 -6.98 3.74 1.46
N ILE A 67 -6.17 2.70 1.22
CA ILE A 67 -4.84 2.85 0.63
C ILE A 67 -4.95 3.29 -0.84
N LEU A 68 -5.90 2.76 -1.60
CA LEU A 68 -6.14 3.19 -2.98
C LEU A 68 -6.62 4.64 -3.03
N PHE A 69 -7.48 5.05 -2.09
CA PHE A 69 -7.88 6.44 -1.93
C PHE A 69 -6.66 7.34 -1.68
N LEU A 70 -5.76 6.96 -0.77
CA LEU A 70 -4.50 7.68 -0.55
C LEU A 70 -3.60 7.72 -1.80
N ALA A 71 -3.62 6.69 -2.64
CA ALA A 71 -2.80 6.62 -3.84
C ALA A 71 -3.21 7.64 -4.91
N HIS A 72 -4.49 8.00 -4.97
CA HIS A 72 -5.04 8.98 -5.90
C HIS A 72 -5.08 10.42 -5.35
N GLU A 73 -4.66 10.63 -4.10
CA GLU A 73 -4.69 11.94 -3.47
C GLU A 73 -3.53 12.84 -3.96
N PRO A 74 -3.81 14.08 -4.39
CA PRO A 74 -2.78 15.01 -4.88
C PRO A 74 -1.78 15.43 -3.78
N LEU A 75 -2.15 15.28 -2.51
CA LEU A 75 -1.24 15.47 -1.38
C LEU A 75 -0.07 14.50 -1.38
N LEU A 76 -0.27 13.27 -1.88
CA LEU A 76 0.78 12.25 -1.91
C LEU A 76 1.97 12.69 -2.76
N GLU A 77 1.71 13.35 -3.89
CA GLU A 77 2.73 13.87 -4.78
C GLU A 77 3.60 14.94 -4.12
N LYS A 78 2.96 15.87 -3.39
CA LYS A 78 3.68 16.88 -2.59
C LYS A 78 4.58 16.23 -1.54
N PHE A 79 4.08 15.22 -0.82
CA PHE A 79 4.87 14.51 0.18
C PHE A 79 6.03 13.70 -0.43
N ARG A 80 5.86 13.15 -1.63
CA ARG A 80 6.93 12.48 -2.38
C ARG A 80 8.03 13.46 -2.81
N TYR A 81 7.65 14.66 -3.25
CA TYR A 81 8.60 15.73 -3.57
C TYR A 81 9.43 16.15 -2.35
N TYR A 82 8.78 16.46 -1.22
CA TYR A 82 9.50 16.80 0.02
C TYR A 82 10.38 15.66 0.53
N SER A 83 9.98 14.41 0.32
CA SER A 83 10.77 13.24 0.71
C SER A 83 12.00 13.05 -0.17
N PHE A 84 11.98 13.53 -1.42
CA PHE A 84 13.13 13.53 -2.32
C PHE A 84 14.17 14.55 -1.89
N GLU A 85 13.74 15.74 -1.47
CA GLU A 85 14.63 16.83 -1.05
C GLU A 85 15.44 16.49 0.22
N LYS A 86 14.93 15.61 1.07
CA LYS A 86 15.64 15.10 2.27
C LYS A 86 16.54 13.88 1.97
N GLY A 87 16.82 13.57 0.70
CA GLY A 87 17.21 12.25 0.22
C GLY A 87 18.46 11.59 0.83
N SER A 88 18.29 10.34 1.28
CA SER A 88 19.34 9.37 1.60
C SER A 88 19.39 8.30 0.49
N PHE A 89 20.58 7.79 0.15
CA PHE A 89 20.88 6.89 -0.97
C PHE A 89 19.93 5.67 -1.09
N ILE A 90 19.45 5.16 0.05
CA ILE A 90 18.52 4.01 0.13
C ILE A 90 17.18 4.30 -0.56
N HIS A 91 16.67 5.53 -0.46
CA HIS A 91 15.38 5.90 -1.05
C HIS A 91 15.47 5.95 -2.58
N TYR A 92 16.63 6.35 -3.11
CA TYR A 92 16.91 6.37 -4.54
C TYR A 92 16.95 4.96 -5.12
N ILE A 93 17.64 4.02 -4.45
CA ILE A 93 17.68 2.60 -4.84
C ILE A 93 16.27 1.98 -4.84
N ILE A 94 15.45 2.21 -3.81
CA ILE A 94 14.07 1.70 -3.77
C ILE A 94 13.24 2.25 -4.93
N ARG A 95 13.38 3.54 -5.26
CA ARG A 95 12.69 4.17 -6.40
C ARG A 95 13.15 3.59 -7.73
N LEU A 96 14.45 3.34 -7.90
CA LEU A 96 15.05 2.75 -9.10
C LEU A 96 14.55 1.31 -9.31
N VAL A 97 14.54 0.49 -8.25
CA VAL A 97 14.00 -0.87 -8.28
C VAL A 97 12.51 -0.87 -8.64
N TYR A 98 11.73 0.06 -8.09
CA TYR A 98 10.30 0.15 -8.41
C TYR A 98 10.03 0.63 -9.84
N LEU A 99 10.83 1.57 -10.36
CA LEU A 99 10.75 2.00 -11.76
C LEU A 99 11.05 0.83 -12.71
N LEU A 100 12.10 0.04 -12.40
CA LEU A 100 12.48 -1.15 -13.17
C LEU A 100 11.38 -2.23 -13.16
N ASN A 101 10.65 -2.39 -12.06
CA ASN A 101 9.53 -3.34 -11.97
C ASN A 101 8.22 -2.86 -12.63
N ILE A 102 8.10 -1.56 -12.95
CA ILE A 102 6.93 -1.01 -13.67
C ILE A 102 7.14 -1.03 -15.19
N VAL A 103 8.38 -0.88 -15.65
CA VAL A 103 8.71 -0.83 -17.09
C VAL A 103 8.93 -2.22 -17.69
N SER A 104 9.14 -3.25 -16.86
CA SER A 104 9.28 -4.65 -17.26
C SER A 104 7.98 -5.44 -17.15
#